data_AF-A0A7D8YZP4-F1
#
_entry.id   AF-A0A7D8YZP4-F1
#
_cell.length_a   1.000
_cell.length_b   1.000
_cell.length_c   1.000
_cell.angle_alpha   90.00
_cell.angle_beta   90.00
_cell.angle_gamma   90.00
#
_symmetry.space_group_name_H-M   'P 1'
#
loop_
_entity.id
_entity.type
_entity.pdbx_description
1 polymer ?
#
loop_
_entity_poly.entity_id
_entity_poly.type
_entity_poly.pdbx_seq_one_letter_code
_entity_poly.pdbx_strand_id
1 'polypeptide(L)'
;MQDAQTTWTVAQESRPLIAQDASGSADAPGGGGGSPIAQQFLFAFGVLVLIVVSLRLLRKSQANRAALADRSEDPRERIEQVRQAAGERQSIDTLMADATELTQRLAAQLENKAVRLETLIAEADERLRRLEAGGEGSGRERAQEGDPPAPVTGRRFADQPRSGPPASDRPTRHAPPMEPGADADEGGVPAGHTRVFELADRGLTPIEIAREVNQPTGQVELILALRRRA
;
A
#
# COMPACT_ATOMS: atom_id res chain seq x y z
N MET A 1 25.18 26.30 -39.87
CA MET A 1 24.90 24.96 -39.33
C MET A 1 24.37 25.12 -37.89
N GLN A 2 23.19 25.64 -37.51
CA GLN A 2 21.90 25.91 -38.16
C GLN A 2 21.45 24.78 -39.08
N ASP A 3 20.79 23.78 -38.50
CA ASP A 3 19.44 23.32 -38.89
C ASP A 3 19.10 22.01 -38.19
N ALA A 4 18.06 22.04 -37.34
CA ALA A 4 17.14 20.93 -37.03
C ALA A 4 16.14 21.38 -35.95
N GLN A 5 15.26 22.31 -36.31
CA GLN A 5 14.03 22.54 -35.55
C GLN A 5 13.05 21.43 -35.92
N THR A 6 13.00 20.39 -35.10
CA THR A 6 12.03 19.30 -35.22
C THR A 6 10.67 19.79 -34.72
N THR A 7 9.85 20.29 -35.65
CA THR A 7 8.44 20.60 -35.42
C THR A 7 7.67 19.29 -35.20
N TRP A 8 7.33 18.99 -33.94
CA TRP A 8 6.34 17.95 -33.62
C TRP A 8 4.95 18.56 -33.72
N THR A 9 4.32 18.33 -34.86
CA THR A 9 2.91 18.62 -35.11
C THR A 9 2.08 17.61 -34.33
N VAL A 10 1.54 18.04 -33.18
CA VAL A 10 0.58 17.26 -32.40
C VAL A 10 -0.70 17.12 -33.21
N ALA A 11 -0.94 15.93 -33.75
CA ALA A 11 -2.19 15.53 -34.36
C ALA A 11 -3.28 15.56 -33.26
N GLN A 12 -4.14 16.58 -33.35
CA GLN A 12 -5.29 16.78 -32.49
C GLN A 12 -6.36 15.76 -32.87
N GLU A 13 -6.27 14.58 -32.26
CA GLU A 13 -7.16 13.46 -32.47
C GLU A 13 -8.60 13.84 -32.07
N SER A 14 -9.46 13.83 -33.07
CA SER A 14 -10.87 14.20 -33.01
C SER A 14 -11.61 13.14 -32.20
N ARG A 15 -11.74 13.35 -30.88
CA ARG A 15 -12.57 12.47 -30.05
C ARG A 15 -14.04 12.58 -30.47
N PRO A 16 -14.68 11.50 -30.92
CA PRO A 16 -16.09 11.51 -31.24
C PRO A 16 -16.90 11.75 -29.97
N LEU A 17 -17.91 12.61 -30.13
CA LEU A 17 -18.99 12.92 -29.20
C LEU A 17 -19.57 11.60 -28.63
N ILE A 18 -19.17 11.22 -27.41
CA ILE A 18 -19.88 10.18 -26.67
C ILE A 18 -21.22 10.77 -26.29
N ALA A 19 -22.27 10.23 -26.91
CA ALA A 19 -23.66 10.43 -26.54
C ALA A 19 -23.79 10.16 -25.03
N GLN A 20 -24.05 11.24 -24.30
CA GLN A 20 -24.28 11.24 -22.88
C GLN A 20 -25.68 10.67 -22.66
N ASP A 21 -25.76 9.36 -22.42
CA ASP A 21 -26.99 8.67 -22.06
C ASP A 21 -27.57 9.29 -20.78
N ALA A 22 -28.65 10.03 -20.98
CA ALA A 22 -29.52 10.55 -19.95
C ALA A 22 -30.43 9.42 -19.44
N SER A 23 -29.98 8.63 -18.47
CA SER A 23 -30.89 7.87 -17.60
C SER A 23 -30.15 7.34 -16.37
N GLY A 24 -30.60 7.74 -15.18
CA GLY A 24 -30.05 7.20 -13.93
C GLY A 24 -30.10 8.13 -12.72
N SER A 25 -31.13 8.96 -12.61
CA SER A 25 -31.51 9.61 -11.35
C SER A 25 -32.06 8.56 -10.38
N ALA A 26 -31.26 8.15 -9.40
CA ALA A 26 -31.73 7.45 -8.21
C ALA A 26 -30.87 7.83 -7.00
N ASP A 27 -31.42 8.75 -6.22
CA ASP A 27 -31.23 8.95 -4.78
C ASP A 27 -29.87 8.57 -4.19
N ALA A 28 -28.92 9.50 -4.25
CA ALA A 28 -27.87 9.59 -3.25
C ALA A 28 -28.46 10.28 -1.99
N PRO A 29 -28.45 9.64 -0.81
CA PRO A 29 -28.87 10.30 0.42
C PRO A 29 -27.99 11.52 0.65
N GLY A 30 -28.64 12.67 0.84
CA GLY A 30 -28.02 13.99 0.94
C GLY A 30 -26.73 13.98 1.76
N GLY A 31 -25.60 14.02 1.05
CA GLY A 31 -24.34 14.44 1.63
C GLY A 31 -24.56 15.84 2.14
N GLY A 32 -24.64 15.98 3.47
CA GLY A 32 -24.83 17.25 4.15
C GLY A 32 -23.80 18.24 3.63
N GLY A 33 -24.23 19.09 2.69
CA GLY A 33 -23.47 20.19 2.15
C GLY A 33 -23.29 21.20 3.28
N GLY A 34 -22.37 20.89 4.19
CA GLY A 34 -21.89 21.85 5.16
C GLY A 34 -21.51 23.08 4.38
N SER A 35 -22.11 24.21 4.73
CA SER A 35 -21.93 25.47 4.03
C SER A 35 -20.44 25.68 3.80
N PRO A 36 -19.96 25.97 2.58
CA PRO A 36 -18.52 26.14 2.31
C PRO A 36 -17.90 27.20 3.24
N ILE A 37 -18.74 28.15 3.66
CA ILE A 37 -18.46 29.17 4.67
C ILE A 37 -18.11 28.55 6.05
N ALA A 38 -18.87 27.56 6.53
CA ALA A 38 -18.61 26.89 7.79
C ALA A 38 -17.29 26.10 7.76
N GLN A 39 -16.97 25.46 6.64
CA GLN A 39 -15.71 24.74 6.46
C GLN A 39 -14.50 25.71 6.44
N GLN A 40 -14.64 26.86 5.78
CA GLN A 40 -13.61 27.90 5.78
C GLN A 40 -13.36 28.46 7.18
N PHE A 41 -14.41 28.70 7.98
CA PHE A 41 -14.25 29.13 9.37
C PHE A 41 -13.55 28.09 10.24
N LEU A 42 -13.84 26.79 10.03
CA LEU A 42 -13.17 25.71 10.75
C LEU A 42 -11.65 25.70 10.47
N PHE A 43 -11.26 25.83 9.19
CA PHE A 43 -9.85 25.88 8.81
C PHE A 43 -9.16 27.14 9.34
N ALA A 44 -9.80 28.31 9.21
CA ALA A 44 -9.26 29.56 9.72
C ALA A 44 -9.05 29.50 11.24
N PHE A 45 -10.01 28.92 11.97
CA PHE A 45 -9.90 28.73 13.42
C PHE A 45 -8.78 27.75 13.78
N GLY A 46 -8.65 26.62 13.06
CA GLY A 46 -7.59 25.65 13.28
C GLY A 46 -6.20 26.27 13.09
N VAL A 47 -5.99 27.03 12.02
CA VAL A 47 -4.73 27.75 11.75
C VAL A 47 -4.45 28.80 12.82
N LEU A 48 -5.47 29.55 13.24
CA LEU A 48 -5.34 30.54 14.31
C LEU A 48 -4.89 29.90 15.63
N VAL A 49 -5.52 28.80 16.04
CA VAL A 49 -5.15 28.05 17.25
C VAL A 49 -3.71 27.54 17.14
N LEU A 50 -3.32 27.01 15.98
CA LEU A 50 -1.96 26.51 15.76
C LEU A 50 -0.91 27.63 15.84
N ILE A 51 -1.20 28.81 15.27
CA ILE A 51 -0.34 29.99 15.39
C ILE A 51 -0.23 30.44 16.86
N VAL A 52 -1.35 30.50 17.58
CA VAL A 52 -1.36 30.91 19.00
C VAL A 52 -0.58 29.92 19.86
N VAL A 53 -0.74 28.61 19.66
CA VAL A 53 0.01 27.57 20.38
C VAL A 53 1.50 27.68 20.06
N SER A 54 1.86 27.82 18.78
CA SER A 54 3.24 28.01 18.35
C SER A 54 3.88 29.24 19.02
N LEU A 55 3.20 30.40 18.98
CA LEU A 55 3.67 31.62 19.64
C LEU A 55 3.78 31.47 21.16
N ARG A 56 2.89 30.70 21.80
CA ARG A 56 2.93 30.45 23.25
C ARG A 56 4.13 29.56 23.63
N LEU A 57 4.45 28.57 22.82
CA LEU A 57 5.64 27.72 23.00
C LEU A 57 6.93 28.50 22.74
N LEU A 58 6.97 29.35 21.72
CA LEU A 58 8.08 30.26 21.43
C LEU A 58 8.34 31.24 22.58
N ARG A 59 7.28 31.92 23.07
CA ARG A 59 7.37 32.84 24.21
C ARG A 59 7.81 32.14 25.50
N LYS A 60 7.31 30.94 25.78
CA LYS A 60 7.74 30.15 26.94
C LYS A 60 9.23 29.77 26.85
N SER A 61 9.72 29.43 25.65
CA SER A 61 11.14 29.15 25.44
C SER A 61 12.00 30.41 25.61
N GLN A 62 11.52 31.57 25.17
CA GLN A 62 12.26 32.84 25.28
C GLN A 62 12.33 33.35 26.72
N ALA A 63 11.27 33.21 27.51
CA ALA A 63 11.29 33.57 28.93
C ALA A 63 12.31 32.72 29.72
N ASN A 64 12.38 31.41 29.43
CA ASN A 64 13.40 30.54 29.99
C ASN A 64 14.81 30.95 29.52
N ARG A 65 14.99 31.33 28.26
CA ARG A 65 16.28 31.82 27.74
C ARG A 65 16.71 33.14 28.36
N ALA A 66 15.79 34.06 28.64
CA ALA A 66 16.10 35.33 29.32
C ALA A 66 16.53 35.11 30.78
N ALA A 67 15.87 34.19 31.49
CA ALA A 67 16.27 33.80 32.85
C ALA A 67 17.62 33.05 32.91
N LEU A 68 17.98 32.31 31.85
CA LEU A 68 19.32 31.70 31.72
C LEU A 68 20.39 32.68 31.24
N ALA A 69 20.04 33.73 30.48
CA ALA A 69 20.99 34.73 30.01
C ALA A 69 21.56 35.58 31.15
N ASP A 70 20.80 35.79 32.22
CA ASP A 70 21.26 36.46 33.45
C ASP A 70 22.16 35.57 34.34
N ARG A 71 22.31 34.29 33.97
CA ARG A 71 23.19 33.31 34.63
C ARG A 71 24.47 32.98 33.84
N SER A 72 24.81 33.77 32.84
CA SER A 72 26.17 33.74 32.28
C SER A 72 27.17 33.92 33.45
N GLU A 73 28.23 33.15 33.64
CA GLU A 73 29.15 32.59 32.65
C GLU A 73 29.91 31.40 33.27
N ASP A 74 29.73 30.20 32.72
CA ASP A 74 30.87 29.31 32.57
C ASP A 74 31.07 29.03 31.07
N PRO A 75 32.14 29.57 30.44
CA PRO A 75 32.44 29.30 29.02
C PRO A 75 32.56 27.80 28.72
N ARG A 76 32.77 26.95 29.74
CA ARG A 76 32.76 25.49 29.59
C ARG A 76 31.38 24.93 29.25
N GLU A 77 30.30 25.44 29.85
CA GLU A 77 28.94 24.97 29.54
C GLU A 77 28.52 25.32 28.10
N ARG A 78 28.98 26.45 27.57
CA ARG A 78 28.73 26.81 26.16
C ARG A 78 29.39 25.83 25.18
N ILE A 79 30.62 25.40 25.49
CA ILE A 79 31.34 24.44 24.64
C ILE A 79 30.62 23.09 24.68
N GLU A 80 30.11 22.66 25.84
CA GLU A 80 29.32 21.43 25.96
C GLU A 80 27.98 21.51 25.22
N GLN A 81 27.25 22.62 25.31
CA GLN A 81 26.00 22.82 24.56
C GLN A 81 26.22 22.83 23.04
N VAL A 82 27.28 23.48 22.55
CA VAL A 82 27.60 23.45 21.12
C VAL A 82 27.96 22.04 20.67
N ARG A 83 28.64 21.25 21.52
CA ARG A 83 28.97 19.85 21.22
C ARG A 83 27.74 18.95 21.20
N GLN A 84 26.78 19.17 22.11
CA GLN A 84 25.49 18.47 22.12
C GLN A 84 24.65 18.83 20.89
N ALA A 85 24.53 20.12 20.57
CA ALA A 85 23.82 20.58 19.37
C ALA A 85 24.47 20.07 18.07
N ALA A 86 25.79 19.88 18.05
CA ALA A 86 26.49 19.25 16.93
C ALA A 86 26.17 17.75 16.83
N GLY A 87 26.08 17.03 17.96
CA GLY A 87 25.66 15.62 17.99
C GLY A 87 24.22 15.40 17.53
N GLU A 88 23.29 16.28 17.92
CA GLU A 88 21.90 16.24 17.44
C GLU A 88 21.78 16.49 15.94
N ARG A 89 22.62 17.36 15.36
CA ARG A 89 22.63 17.57 13.91
C ARG A 89 23.15 16.33 13.17
N GLN A 90 24.20 15.71 13.69
CA GLN A 90 24.73 14.46 13.12
C GLN A 90 23.70 13.32 13.13
N SER A 91 22.88 13.22 14.17
CA SER A 91 21.82 12.20 14.21
C SER A 91 20.73 12.47 13.17
N ILE A 92 20.34 13.74 12.96
CA ILE A 92 19.39 14.12 11.90
C ILE A 92 19.97 13.84 10.51
N ASP A 93 21.23 14.19 10.27
CA ASP A 93 21.89 13.93 8.98
C ASP A 93 21.96 12.43 8.69
N THR A 94 22.21 11.60 9.71
CA THR A 94 22.21 10.14 9.60
C THR A 94 20.80 9.62 9.25
N LEU A 95 19.77 10.10 9.93
CA LEU A 95 18.38 9.71 9.65
C LEU A 95 17.92 10.15 8.25
N MET A 96 18.36 11.32 7.77
CA MET A 96 18.09 11.79 6.41
C MET A 96 18.79 10.92 5.35
N ALA A 97 20.02 10.48 5.61
CA ALA A 97 20.72 9.55 4.75
C ALA A 97 19.98 8.20 4.67
N ASP A 98 19.59 7.64 5.81
CA ASP A 98 18.83 6.38 5.88
C ASP A 98 17.48 6.48 5.16
N ALA A 99 16.76 7.59 5.35
CA ALA A 99 15.50 7.83 4.65
C ALA A 99 15.68 7.93 3.14
N THR A 100 16.77 8.54 2.68
CA THR A 100 17.12 8.63 1.26
C THR A 100 17.44 7.26 0.70
N GLU A 101 18.23 6.45 1.41
CA GLU A 101 18.55 5.07 1.01
C GLU A 101 17.30 4.20 0.92
N LEU A 102 16.41 4.27 1.92
CA LEU A 102 15.13 3.55 1.90
C LEU A 102 14.26 3.96 0.71
N THR A 103 14.20 5.25 0.41
CA THR A 103 13.42 5.77 -0.73
C THR A 103 14.00 5.26 -2.05
N GLN A 104 15.33 5.28 -2.20
CA GLN A 104 16.02 4.78 -3.38
C GLN A 104 15.82 3.27 -3.56
N ARG A 105 15.87 2.51 -2.46
CA ARG A 105 15.59 1.07 -2.47
C ARG A 105 14.14 0.76 -2.86
N LEU A 106 13.17 1.54 -2.36
CA LEU A 106 11.76 1.39 -2.73
C LEU A 106 11.53 1.73 -4.21
N ALA A 107 12.17 2.77 -4.73
CA ALA A 107 12.10 3.12 -6.15
C ALA A 107 12.59 1.96 -7.03
N ALA A 108 13.78 1.40 -6.73
CA ALA A 108 14.31 0.25 -7.45
C ALA A 108 13.38 -0.98 -7.35
N GLN A 109 12.74 -1.20 -6.20
CA GLN A 109 11.78 -2.30 -6.05
C GLN A 109 10.50 -2.08 -6.88
N LEU A 110 10.02 -0.85 -6.99
CA LEU A 110 8.86 -0.50 -7.81
C LEU A 110 9.16 -0.65 -9.31
N GLU A 111 10.34 -0.21 -9.75
CA GLU A 111 10.80 -0.39 -11.14
C GLU A 111 10.83 -1.87 -11.53
N ASN A 112 11.40 -2.74 -10.69
CA ASN A 112 11.41 -4.18 -10.93
C ASN A 112 10.01 -4.78 -11.02
N LYS A 113 9.08 -4.31 -10.18
CA LYS A 113 7.68 -4.75 -10.21
C LYS A 113 6.96 -4.25 -11.47
N ALA A 114 7.24 -3.03 -11.92
CA ALA A 114 6.68 -2.47 -13.13
C ALA A 114 7.10 -3.29 -14.37
N VAL A 115 8.39 -3.59 -14.52
CA VAL A 115 8.91 -4.44 -15.60
C VAL A 115 8.26 -5.83 -15.59
N ARG A 116 8.08 -6.41 -14.41
CA ARG A 116 7.38 -7.70 -14.28
C ARG A 116 5.91 -7.62 -14.71
N LEU A 117 5.22 -6.54 -14.37
CA LEU A 117 3.84 -6.33 -14.80
C LEU A 117 3.73 -6.12 -16.31
N GLU A 118 4.64 -5.34 -16.91
CA GLU A 118 4.70 -5.17 -18.38
C GLU A 118 4.90 -6.52 -19.09
N THR A 119 5.78 -7.37 -18.55
CA THR A 119 6.01 -8.72 -19.10
C THR A 119 4.75 -9.58 -19.02
N LEU A 120 4.05 -9.56 -17.89
CA LEU A 120 2.82 -10.33 -17.70
C LEU A 120 1.67 -9.83 -18.59
N ILE A 121 1.57 -8.51 -18.81
CA ILE A 121 0.59 -7.92 -19.73
C ILE A 121 0.88 -8.36 -21.16
N ALA A 122 2.14 -8.26 -21.61
CA ALA A 122 2.53 -8.71 -22.95
C ALA A 122 2.26 -10.21 -23.17
N GLU A 123 2.49 -11.04 -22.15
CA GLU A 123 2.16 -12.48 -22.20
C GLU A 123 0.65 -12.72 -22.28
N ALA A 124 -0.15 -11.97 -21.51
CA ALA A 124 -1.61 -12.06 -21.54
C ALA A 124 -2.18 -11.66 -22.91
N ASP A 125 -1.66 -10.57 -23.50
CA ASP A 125 -2.06 -10.10 -24.82
C ASP A 125 -1.73 -11.13 -25.92
N GLU A 126 -0.57 -11.78 -25.84
CA GLU A 126 -0.20 -12.84 -26.78
C GLU A 126 -1.12 -14.07 -26.65
N ARG A 127 -1.48 -14.45 -25.42
CA ARG A 127 -2.45 -15.53 -25.19
C ARG A 127 -3.83 -15.18 -25.72
N LEU A 128 -4.28 -13.93 -25.55
CA LEU A 128 -5.56 -13.46 -26.07
C LEU A 128 -5.59 -13.52 -27.60
N ARG A 129 -4.53 -13.00 -28.25
CA ARG A 129 -4.37 -13.06 -29.71
C ARG A 129 -4.40 -14.50 -30.24
N ARG A 130 -3.78 -15.44 -29.51
CA ARG A 130 -3.80 -16.87 -29.86
C ARG A 130 -5.20 -17.48 -29.76
N LEU A 131 -5.97 -17.09 -28.74
CA LEU A 131 -7.35 -17.54 -28.56
C LEU A 131 -8.28 -16.95 -29.63
N GLU A 132 -8.11 -15.68 -29.98
CA GLU A 132 -8.85 -15.02 -31.06
C GLU A 132 -8.59 -15.70 -32.41
N ALA A 133 -7.33 -15.98 -32.73
CA ALA A 133 -6.95 -16.69 -33.96
C ALA A 133 -7.54 -18.11 -34.05
N GLY A 134 -7.66 -18.83 -32.92
CA GLY A 134 -8.30 -20.16 -32.88
C GLY A 134 -9.83 -20.12 -32.84
N GLY A 135 -10.40 -19.08 -32.23
CA GLY A 135 -11.85 -18.89 -32.07
C GLY A 135 -12.54 -18.50 -33.36
N GLU A 136 -11.92 -17.66 -34.19
CA GLU A 136 -12.47 -17.26 -35.50
C GLU A 136 -12.62 -18.44 -36.48
N GLY A 137 -11.72 -19.43 -36.41
CA GLY A 137 -11.82 -20.66 -37.20
C GLY A 137 -12.99 -21.54 -36.74
N SER A 138 -13.14 -21.71 -35.43
CA SER A 138 -14.18 -22.57 -34.84
C SER A 138 -15.60 -22.02 -35.01
N GLY A 139 -15.75 -20.69 -35.08
CA GLY A 139 -17.04 -20.03 -35.29
C GLY A 139 -17.56 -20.13 -36.74
N ARG A 140 -16.66 -20.15 -37.73
CA ARG A 140 -17.05 -20.25 -39.15
C ARG A 140 -17.45 -21.66 -39.56
N GLU A 141 -16.83 -22.69 -38.99
CA GLU A 141 -17.18 -24.09 -39.26
C GLU A 141 -18.61 -24.40 -38.80
N ARG A 142 -19.05 -23.86 -37.65
CA ARG A 142 -20.45 -23.94 -37.19
C ARG A 142 -21.45 -23.12 -37.99
N ALA A 143 -21.02 -22.05 -38.65
CA ALA A 143 -21.92 -21.22 -39.46
C ALA A 143 -22.07 -21.76 -40.90
N GLN A 144 -21.16 -22.61 -41.36
CA GLN A 144 -21.16 -23.17 -42.71
C GLN A 144 -21.78 -24.58 -42.80
N GLU A 145 -21.94 -25.28 -41.67
CA GLU A 145 -22.83 -26.44 -41.56
C GLU A 145 -24.28 -25.97 -41.41
N GLY A 146 -24.73 -25.22 -42.42
CA GLY A 146 -26.11 -24.88 -42.65
C GLY A 146 -26.88 -26.11 -43.15
N ASP A 147 -27.32 -26.93 -42.21
CA ASP A 147 -28.59 -27.64 -42.35
C ASP A 147 -29.40 -27.31 -41.09
N PRO A 148 -30.54 -26.60 -41.19
CA PRO A 148 -31.33 -26.23 -40.01
C PRO A 148 -31.91 -27.49 -39.34
N PRO A 149 -31.47 -27.90 -38.13
CA PRO A 149 -32.23 -28.89 -37.40
C PRO A 149 -33.56 -28.25 -36.99
N ALA A 150 -34.64 -28.90 -37.38
CA ALA A 150 -36.02 -28.56 -37.06
C ALA A 150 -36.20 -28.11 -35.59
N PRO A 151 -37.20 -27.25 -35.30
CA PRO A 151 -37.50 -26.84 -33.94
C PRO A 151 -37.82 -28.08 -33.08
N VAL A 152 -36.90 -28.44 -32.18
CA VAL A 152 -37.15 -29.43 -31.12
C VAL A 152 -38.01 -28.74 -30.07
N THR A 153 -39.31 -28.67 -30.37
CA THR A 153 -40.35 -28.31 -29.43
C THR A 153 -40.51 -29.48 -28.46
N GLY A 154 -40.02 -29.29 -27.24
CA GLY A 154 -40.45 -30.06 -26.08
C GLY A 154 -39.58 -31.25 -25.70
N ARG A 155 -38.62 -31.02 -24.81
CA ARG A 155 -38.43 -31.96 -23.70
C ARG A 155 -38.24 -31.23 -22.39
N ARG A 156 -39.26 -31.41 -21.57
CA ARG A 156 -39.48 -30.92 -20.22
C ARG A 156 -38.56 -31.71 -19.27
N PHE A 157 -37.75 -30.98 -18.51
CA PHE A 157 -37.26 -31.23 -17.16
C PHE A 157 -37.43 -32.63 -16.56
N ALA A 158 -36.31 -33.30 -16.26
CA ALA A 158 -36.01 -33.90 -14.95
C ALA A 158 -34.56 -34.44 -14.96
N ASP A 159 -33.83 -34.21 -13.86
CA ASP A 159 -32.51 -34.78 -13.53
C ASP A 159 -31.31 -34.41 -14.40
N GLN A 160 -30.84 -33.17 -14.24
CA GLN A 160 -29.42 -32.90 -14.37
C GLN A 160 -28.88 -32.45 -13.00
N PRO A 161 -28.05 -33.26 -12.32
CA PRO A 161 -27.42 -32.85 -11.08
C PRO A 161 -26.57 -31.62 -11.36
N ARG A 162 -26.74 -30.60 -10.52
CA ARG A 162 -25.97 -29.35 -10.53
C ARG A 162 -24.47 -29.64 -10.47
N SER A 163 -23.82 -29.74 -11.62
CA SER A 163 -22.42 -29.35 -11.77
C SER A 163 -22.40 -27.83 -11.68
N GLY A 164 -22.01 -27.34 -10.50
CA GLY A 164 -21.93 -25.92 -10.19
C GLY A 164 -21.06 -25.14 -11.18
N PRO A 165 -21.18 -23.80 -11.20
CA PRO A 165 -20.36 -22.95 -12.04
C PRO A 165 -18.88 -23.27 -11.82
N PRO A 166 -18.02 -23.29 -12.85
CA PRO A 166 -16.58 -23.37 -12.63
C PRO A 166 -16.22 -22.20 -11.72
N ALA A 167 -15.78 -22.56 -10.52
CA ALA A 167 -15.29 -21.63 -9.53
C ALA A 167 -14.32 -20.68 -10.23
N SER A 168 -14.50 -19.39 -9.97
CA SER A 168 -13.56 -18.36 -10.36
C SER A 168 -12.13 -18.87 -10.23
N ASP A 169 -11.37 -18.72 -11.31
CA ASP A 169 -9.92 -18.52 -11.27
C ASP A 169 -9.66 -17.26 -10.43
N ARG A 170 -9.83 -17.39 -9.11
CA ARG A 170 -9.12 -16.56 -8.17
C ARG A 170 -7.67 -16.96 -8.35
N PRO A 171 -6.76 -16.01 -8.66
CA PRO A 171 -5.35 -16.27 -8.56
C PRO A 171 -5.09 -16.67 -7.11
N THR A 172 -4.99 -17.97 -6.89
CA THR A 172 -4.38 -18.58 -5.72
C THR A 172 -3.00 -17.93 -5.67
N ARG A 173 -2.83 -16.98 -4.75
CA ARG A 173 -1.50 -16.69 -4.22
C ARG A 173 -0.94 -18.05 -3.85
N HIS A 174 0.00 -18.55 -4.66
CA HIS A 174 0.95 -19.55 -4.23
C HIS A 174 1.67 -18.97 -3.02
N ALA A 175 1.08 -19.14 -1.84
CA ALA A 175 1.87 -19.41 -0.67
C ALA A 175 2.58 -20.74 -0.98
N PRO A 176 3.92 -20.81 -0.89
CA PRO A 176 4.61 -22.08 -1.01
C PRO A 176 3.98 -23.07 -0.02
N PRO A 177 3.88 -24.37 -0.37
CA PRO A 177 3.43 -25.36 0.57
C PRO A 177 4.42 -25.35 1.75
N MET A 178 4.01 -24.75 2.87
CA MET A 178 4.62 -25.09 4.14
C MET A 178 4.22 -26.54 4.37
N GLU A 179 5.14 -27.44 4.08
CA GLU A 179 5.08 -28.78 4.63
C GLU A 179 4.85 -28.63 6.14
N PRO A 180 3.75 -29.17 6.68
CA PRO A 180 3.59 -29.26 8.11
C PRO A 180 4.65 -30.27 8.57
N GLY A 181 5.79 -29.73 8.99
CA GLY A 181 6.82 -30.47 9.68
C GLY A 181 6.17 -31.23 10.82
N ALA A 182 6.12 -32.54 10.63
CA ALA A 182 5.68 -33.52 11.59
C ALA A 182 6.65 -33.48 12.76
N ASP A 183 6.31 -32.73 13.81
CA ASP A 183 6.85 -32.79 15.16
C ASP A 183 5.91 -32.00 16.09
N ALA A 184 4.60 -32.30 16.04
CA ALA A 184 3.66 -31.84 17.05
C ALA A 184 3.78 -32.74 18.28
N ASP A 185 4.86 -32.54 19.04
CA ASP A 185 5.04 -33.10 20.37
C ASP A 185 4.03 -32.41 21.32
N GLU A 186 3.07 -33.19 21.81
CA GLU A 186 1.99 -32.73 22.69
C GLU A 186 2.56 -32.27 24.04
N GLY A 187 2.68 -30.95 24.21
CA GLY A 187 2.91 -30.31 25.53
C GLY A 187 4.19 -29.49 25.67
N GLY A 188 5.10 -29.53 24.69
CA GLY A 188 6.27 -28.66 24.66
C GLY A 188 5.91 -27.30 24.08
N VAL A 189 6.10 -26.22 24.85
CA VAL A 189 6.11 -24.86 24.28
C VAL A 189 7.13 -24.86 23.14
N PRO A 190 6.73 -24.57 21.88
CA PRO A 190 7.63 -24.69 20.74
C PRO A 190 8.87 -23.86 20.99
N ALA A 191 10.05 -24.45 20.79
CA ALA A 191 11.35 -23.90 21.21
C ALA A 191 11.61 -22.44 20.74
N GLY A 192 10.92 -21.99 19.69
CA GLY A 192 10.95 -20.60 19.21
C GLY A 192 10.32 -19.56 20.15
N HIS A 193 9.35 -19.93 21.00
CA HIS A 193 8.65 -18.98 21.88
C HIS A 193 9.52 -18.53 23.06
N THR A 194 10.41 -19.41 23.56
CA THR A 194 11.35 -19.08 24.63
C THR A 194 12.24 -17.91 24.23
N ARG A 195 12.71 -17.89 22.98
CA ARG A 195 13.58 -16.82 22.47
C ARG A 195 12.86 -15.48 22.37
N VAL A 196 11.58 -15.49 21.97
CA VAL A 196 10.73 -14.28 21.93
C VAL A 196 10.57 -13.69 23.33
N PHE A 197 10.38 -14.51 24.36
CA PHE A 197 10.26 -14.04 25.74
C PHE A 197 11.57 -13.51 26.32
N GLU A 198 12.71 -14.15 26.05
CA GLU A 198 14.02 -13.65 26.47
C GLU A 198 14.35 -12.26 25.88
N LEU A 199 13.94 -12.00 24.64
CA LEU A 199 14.14 -10.69 24.00
C LEU A 199 13.17 -9.65 24.58
N ALA A 200 11.92 -10.03 24.87
CA ALA A 200 10.96 -9.15 25.52
C ALA A 200 11.38 -8.77 26.95
N ASP A 201 11.94 -9.71 27.73
CA ASP A 201 12.43 -9.47 29.08
C ASP A 201 13.68 -8.57 29.10
N ARG A 202 14.39 -8.48 27.96
CA ARG A 202 15.46 -7.49 27.72
C ARG A 202 14.93 -6.09 27.33
N GLY A 203 13.62 -5.91 27.21
CA GLY A 203 12.98 -4.63 26.89
C GLY A 203 12.91 -4.28 25.42
N LEU A 204 13.15 -5.24 24.50
CA LEU A 204 13.01 -4.99 23.06
C LEU A 204 11.53 -4.82 22.66
N THR A 205 11.29 -4.01 21.64
CA THR A 205 9.95 -3.81 21.07
C THR A 205 9.52 -4.99 20.17
N PRO A 206 8.21 -5.22 19.96
CA PRO A 206 7.74 -6.33 19.13
C PRO A 206 8.32 -6.35 17.69
N ILE A 207 8.58 -5.17 17.11
CA ILE A 207 9.16 -5.04 15.77
C ILE A 207 10.63 -5.48 15.76
N GLU A 208 11.41 -5.10 16.78
CA GLU A 208 12.81 -5.51 16.91
C GLU A 208 12.94 -7.01 17.15
N ILE A 209 12.08 -7.57 18.01
CA ILE A 209 12.01 -9.01 18.26
C ILE A 209 11.67 -9.77 16.98
N ALA A 210 10.69 -9.29 16.20
CA ALA A 210 10.31 -9.88 14.92
C ALA A 210 11.46 -9.90 13.91
N ARG A 211 12.23 -8.80 13.84
CA ARG A 211 13.41 -8.71 12.98
C ARG A 211 14.52 -9.68 13.42
N GLU A 212 14.76 -9.81 14.73
CA GLU A 212 15.84 -10.65 15.25
C GLU A 212 15.54 -12.16 15.17
N VAL A 213 14.28 -12.54 15.41
CA VAL A 213 13.84 -13.96 15.32
C VAL A 213 13.43 -14.34 13.89
N ASN A 214 13.44 -13.39 12.95
CA ASN A 214 12.98 -13.54 11.57
C ASN A 214 11.54 -14.08 11.47
N GLN A 215 10.64 -13.53 12.29
CA GLN A 215 9.22 -13.88 12.34
C GLN A 215 8.34 -12.65 12.01
N PRO A 216 7.10 -12.83 11.53
CA PRO A 216 6.18 -11.73 11.31
C PRO A 216 5.82 -11.00 12.61
N THR A 217 5.79 -9.66 12.61
CA THR A 217 5.47 -8.84 13.80
C THR A 217 4.16 -9.25 14.48
N GLY A 218 3.11 -9.56 13.72
CA GLY A 218 1.82 -9.98 14.28
C GLY A 218 1.87 -11.31 15.03
N GLN A 219 2.75 -12.23 14.63
CA GLN A 219 2.96 -13.50 15.35
C GLN A 219 3.65 -13.26 16.70
N VAL A 220 4.65 -12.37 16.72
CA VAL A 220 5.34 -11.97 17.96
C VAL A 220 4.36 -11.28 18.92
N GLU A 221 3.54 -10.35 18.43
CA GLU A 221 2.51 -9.69 19.24
C GLU A 221 1.52 -10.71 19.84
N LEU A 222 1.08 -11.68 19.05
CA LEU A 222 0.18 -12.75 19.51
C LEU A 222 0.82 -13.59 20.62
N ILE A 223 2.09 -14.01 20.45
CA ILE A 223 2.83 -14.78 21.46
C ILE A 223 2.96 -14.00 22.78
N LEU A 224 3.27 -12.70 22.70
CA LEU A 224 3.36 -11.84 23.89
C LEU A 224 1.98 -11.60 24.55
N ALA A 225 0.92 -11.47 23.76
CA ALA A 225 -0.44 -11.33 24.26
C ALA A 225 -0.92 -12.58 25.00
N LEU A 226 -0.58 -13.78 24.50
CA LEU A 226 -0.89 -15.04 25.16
C LEU A 226 -0.21 -15.17 26.52
N ARG A 227 1.07 -14.76 26.66
CA ARG A 227 1.79 -14.75 27.95
C ARG A 227 1.16 -13.82 28.98
N ARG A 228 0.63 -12.67 28.54
CA ARG A 228 -0.04 -11.71 29.44
C ARG A 228 -1.37 -12.24 29.99
N ARG A 229 -1.99 -13.20 29.30
CA ARG A 229 -3.31 -13.73 29.63
C ARG A 229 -3.27 -15.02 30.45
N ALA A 230 -2.14 -15.75 30.44
CA ALA A 230 -1.89 -16.92 31.28
C ALA A 230 -1.55 -16.49 32.72
#